data_AF-A0A831TIH8-F1
#
_entry.id   AF-A0A831TIH8-F1
#
_cell.length_a   1.000
_cell.length_b   1.000
_cell.length_c   1.000
_cell.angle_alpha   90.00
_cell.angle_beta   90.00
_cell.angle_gamma   90.00
#
_symmetry.space_group_name_H-M   'P 1'
#
loop_
_entity.id
_entity.type
_entity.pdbx_description
1 polymer ?
#
loop_
_entity_poly.entity_id
_entity_poly.type
_entity_poly.pdbx_seq_one_letter_code
_entity_poly.pdbx_strand_id
1 'polypeptide(L)'
;MQNDNVALTLFSSDDFERRELAESFLEILNRQRLDFLPEKFDIYAPAKQYVYNKLNSTEAVDLWLNSEHNKKSLSALMPGKSGSIILQRGKKEDVTYSITWKKNRNKNPKMNSIDFSITSSFLHDRELFNDFHVLCEELILLFNSVKARIHNNTQGLQAIRLDIIHPELSH
;
A
#
# COMPACT_ATOMS: atom_id res chain seq x y z
N MET A 1 -13.27 -13.00 7.67
CA MET A 1 -13.46 -12.57 6.27
C MET A 1 -12.34 -13.20 5.46
N GLN A 2 -12.67 -13.80 4.31
CA GLN A 2 -11.71 -14.39 3.39
C GLN A 2 -10.83 -13.28 2.80
N ASN A 3 -9.51 -13.46 2.84
CA ASN A 3 -8.56 -12.53 2.22
C ASN A 3 -8.39 -12.91 0.75
N ASP A 4 -9.29 -12.43 -0.10
CA ASP A 4 -9.20 -12.62 -1.55
C ASP A 4 -8.54 -11.39 -2.19
N ASN A 5 -7.21 -11.38 -2.22
CA ASN A 5 -6.43 -10.24 -2.70
C ASN A 5 -5.14 -10.64 -3.43
N VAL A 6 -4.66 -9.73 -4.26
CA VAL A 6 -3.30 -9.72 -4.78
C VAL A 6 -2.56 -8.60 -4.07
N ALA A 7 -1.33 -8.87 -3.62
CA ALA A 7 -0.58 -7.93 -2.81
C ALA A 7 0.88 -7.83 -3.21
N LEU A 8 1.35 -6.59 -3.26
CA LEU A 8 2.74 -6.17 -3.43
C LEU A 8 3.31 -5.82 -2.06
N THR A 9 4.36 -6.52 -1.64
CA THR A 9 5.17 -6.17 -0.47
C THR A 9 6.50 -5.61 -0.95
N LEU A 10 6.83 -4.39 -0.54
CA LEU A 10 8.11 -3.76 -0.82
C LEU A 10 8.91 -3.58 0.46
N PHE A 11 10.23 -3.65 0.34
CA PHE A 11 11.18 -3.33 1.39
C PHE A 11 12.09 -2.21 0.88
N SER A 12 12.29 -1.19 1.71
CA SER A 12 13.13 -0.04 1.37
C SER A 12 13.79 0.55 2.61
N SER A 13 14.93 1.21 2.42
CA SER A 13 15.55 2.07 3.43
C SER A 13 14.89 3.45 3.54
N ASP A 14 13.99 3.79 2.62
CA ASP A 14 13.32 5.09 2.58
C ASP A 14 12.43 5.33 3.79
N ASP A 15 12.39 6.58 4.24
CA ASP A 15 11.52 7.01 5.32
C ASP A 15 10.07 7.18 4.82
N PHE A 16 9.19 6.24 5.21
CA PHE A 16 7.75 6.24 4.88
C PHE A 16 6.89 7.24 5.68
N GLU A 17 7.48 7.96 6.64
CA GLU A 17 6.85 9.11 7.33
C GLU A 17 7.09 10.44 6.61
N ARG A 18 7.83 10.45 5.50
CA ARG A 18 7.99 11.66 4.68
C ARG A 18 6.67 11.98 3.99
N ARG A 19 6.18 13.19 4.22
CA ARG A 19 4.97 13.71 3.58
C ARG A 19 5.09 13.67 2.06
N GLU A 20 6.24 14.07 1.53
CA GLU A 20 6.52 14.14 0.09
C GLU A 20 6.42 12.75 -0.57
N LEU A 21 6.83 11.71 0.14
CA LEU A 21 6.73 10.33 -0.34
C LEU A 21 5.28 9.85 -0.38
N ALA A 22 4.49 10.19 0.65
CA ALA A 22 3.06 9.90 0.70
C ALA A 22 2.28 10.67 -0.39
N GLU A 23 2.63 11.93 -0.62
CA GLU A 23 2.06 12.75 -1.69
C GLU A 23 2.38 12.17 -3.07
N SER A 24 3.64 11.79 -3.31
CA SER A 24 4.08 11.15 -4.55
C SER A 24 3.36 9.81 -4.79
N PHE A 25 3.17 9.01 -3.73
CA PHE A 25 2.41 7.77 -3.80
C PHE A 25 0.96 8.01 -4.24
N LEU A 26 0.27 8.97 -3.61
CA LEU A 26 -1.12 9.28 -3.95
C LEU A 26 -1.22 9.93 -5.33
N GLU A 27 -0.21 10.68 -5.78
CA GLU A 27 -0.15 11.21 -7.14
C GLU A 27 -0.07 10.08 -8.17
N ILE A 28 0.78 9.08 -7.97
CA ILE A 28 0.86 7.89 -8.83
C ILE A 28 -0.49 7.17 -8.88
N LEU A 29 -1.14 6.98 -7.71
CA LEU A 29 -2.46 6.36 -7.66
C LEU A 29 -3.52 7.19 -8.42
N ASN A 30 -3.45 8.52 -8.33
CA ASN A 30 -4.37 9.44 -9.00
C ASN A 30 -4.22 9.50 -10.52
N ARG A 31 -3.08 9.05 -11.06
CA ARG A 31 -2.83 8.96 -12.51
C ARG A 31 -3.41 7.68 -13.12
N GLN A 32 -3.76 6.68 -12.31
CA GLN A 32 -4.34 5.44 -12.77
C GLN A 32 -5.73 5.66 -13.38
N ARG A 33 -6.21 4.68 -14.15
CA ARG A 33 -7.54 4.73 -14.78
C ARG A 33 -8.62 5.02 -13.74
N LEU A 34 -9.72 5.61 -14.19
CA LEU A 34 -10.84 5.96 -13.32
C LEU A 34 -11.26 4.78 -12.44
N ASP A 35 -11.29 3.56 -12.97
CA ASP A 35 -11.70 2.35 -12.24
C ASP A 35 -10.76 1.94 -11.11
N PHE A 36 -9.54 2.47 -11.08
CA PHE A 36 -8.62 2.34 -9.96
C PHE A 36 -8.82 3.41 -8.89
N LEU A 37 -9.43 4.55 -9.23
CA LEU A 37 -9.55 5.67 -8.30
C LEU A 37 -10.52 5.34 -7.18
N PRO A 38 -10.12 5.55 -5.92
CA PRO A 38 -11.00 5.36 -4.80
C PRO A 38 -12.03 6.49 -4.69
N GLU A 39 -13.17 6.15 -4.11
CA GLU A 39 -14.26 7.06 -3.79
C GLU A 39 -14.26 7.41 -2.29
N LYS A 40 -13.77 6.50 -1.44
CA LYS A 40 -13.77 6.63 0.02
C LYS A 40 -12.47 6.11 0.61
N PHE A 41 -12.14 6.58 1.81
CA PHE A 41 -10.97 6.10 2.53
C PHE A 41 -11.12 6.14 4.06
N ASP A 42 -10.33 5.32 4.76
CA ASP A 42 -10.28 5.19 6.24
C ASP A 42 -9.01 4.43 6.68
N ILE A 43 -8.78 4.23 7.98
CA ILE A 43 -7.68 3.44 8.56
C ILE A 43 -8.09 1.97 8.84
N TYR A 44 -9.32 1.70 9.26
CA TYR A 44 -9.74 0.38 9.80
C TYR A 44 -10.69 -0.40 8.90
N ALA A 45 -11.64 0.29 8.30
CA ALA A 45 -12.54 -0.20 7.26
C ALA A 45 -13.13 1.06 6.62
N PRO A 46 -13.43 1.08 5.31
CA PRO A 46 -14.03 2.23 4.64
C PRO A 46 -15.47 2.44 5.13
N ALA A 47 -15.61 2.92 6.37
CA ALA A 47 -16.85 3.12 7.09
C ALA A 47 -17.14 4.62 7.10
N LYS A 48 -17.50 5.14 5.92
CA LYS A 48 -18.22 6.42 5.72
C LYS A 48 -17.53 7.73 6.14
N GLN A 49 -16.30 7.75 6.64
CA GLN A 49 -15.74 9.01 7.17
C GLN A 49 -15.30 10.00 6.09
N TYR A 50 -14.54 9.56 5.09
CA TYR A 50 -13.93 10.50 4.14
C TYR A 50 -14.28 10.19 2.69
N VAL A 51 -14.60 11.24 1.93
CA VAL A 51 -14.78 11.20 0.48
C VAL A 51 -13.43 11.50 -0.16
N TYR A 52 -12.96 10.59 -1.01
CA TYR A 52 -11.68 10.78 -1.68
C TYR A 52 -11.76 11.90 -2.72
N ASN A 53 -10.89 12.90 -2.60
CA ASN A 53 -10.77 13.98 -3.56
C ASN A 53 -9.45 13.85 -4.33
N LYS A 54 -9.52 13.41 -5.58
CA LYS A 54 -8.32 13.27 -6.45
C LYS A 54 -7.58 14.60 -6.72
N LEU A 55 -8.23 15.75 -6.53
CA LEU A 55 -7.62 17.07 -6.69
C LEU A 55 -7.00 17.58 -5.38
N ASN A 56 -7.33 16.95 -4.24
CA ASN A 56 -6.79 17.30 -2.94
C ASN A 56 -6.70 16.06 -2.06
N SER A 57 -5.52 15.44 -2.04
CA SER A 57 -5.22 14.23 -1.28
C SER A 57 -4.74 14.50 0.16
N THR A 58 -4.78 15.74 0.65
CA THR A 58 -4.21 16.14 1.95
C THR A 58 -4.69 15.26 3.10
N GLU A 59 -6.00 14.99 3.18
CA GLU A 59 -6.57 14.16 4.25
C GLU A 59 -6.09 12.71 4.17
N ALA A 60 -5.94 12.16 2.96
CA ALA A 60 -5.40 10.82 2.76
C ALA A 60 -3.91 10.74 3.13
N VAL A 61 -3.13 11.80 2.86
CA VAL A 61 -1.74 11.94 3.32
C VAL A 61 -1.69 11.98 4.85
N ASP A 62 -2.57 12.73 5.49
CA ASP A 62 -2.59 12.85 6.96
C ASP A 62 -2.88 11.50 7.65
N LEU A 63 -3.80 10.71 7.09
CA LEU A 63 -4.05 9.35 7.57
C LEU A 63 -2.88 8.41 7.31
N TRP A 64 -2.24 8.51 6.14
CA TRP A 64 -1.02 7.75 5.84
C TRP A 64 0.05 7.99 6.90
N LEU A 65 0.29 9.25 7.28
CA LEU A 65 1.33 9.61 8.25
C LEU A 65 0.97 9.15 9.67
N ASN A 66 -0.33 9.05 9.97
CA ASN A 66 -0.86 8.61 11.26
C ASN A 66 -0.17 9.32 12.45
N SER A 67 0.10 10.62 12.28
CA SER A 67 1.01 11.40 13.13
C SER A 67 0.63 11.36 14.61
N GLU A 68 -0.67 11.43 14.93
CA GLU A 68 -1.15 11.42 16.31
C GLU A 68 -0.93 10.07 17.01
N HIS A 69 -1.10 8.96 16.30
CA HIS A 69 -0.80 7.64 16.83
C HIS A 69 0.71 7.41 16.94
N ASN A 70 1.47 7.79 15.91
CA ASN A 70 2.93 7.63 15.87
C ASN A 70 3.67 8.51 16.89
N LYS A 71 3.05 9.60 17.39
CA LYS A 71 3.54 10.36 18.56
C LYS A 71 3.34 9.59 19.87
N LYS A 72 2.22 8.85 20.01
CA LYS A 72 1.86 8.10 21.22
C LYS A 72 2.52 6.71 21.30
N SER A 73 2.91 6.13 20.15
CA SER A 73 3.55 4.81 20.07
C SER A 73 5.02 4.78 20.50
N LEU A 74 5.59 5.91 20.94
CA LEU A 74 6.97 6.01 21.46
C LEU A 74 7.22 5.27 22.79
N SER A 75 6.23 4.53 23.32
CA SER A 75 6.41 3.71 24.52
C SER A 75 7.19 2.42 24.21
N ALA A 76 8.02 1.98 25.15
CA ALA A 76 8.96 0.86 25.00
C ALA A 76 8.32 -0.50 24.64
N LEU A 77 7.00 -0.64 24.76
CA LEU A 77 6.26 -1.88 24.50
C LEU A 77 5.88 -2.09 23.02
N MET A 78 5.89 -1.05 22.19
CA MET A 78 5.66 -1.15 20.74
C MET A 78 6.66 -0.30 19.95
N PRO A 79 7.95 -0.68 19.87
CA PRO A 79 8.95 0.11 19.16
C PRO A 79 8.71 0.01 17.64
N GLY A 80 7.99 0.98 17.11
CA GLY A 80 7.65 1.02 15.70
C GLY A 80 6.69 2.15 15.38
N LYS A 81 6.70 2.54 14.11
CA LYS A 81 5.72 3.47 13.55
C LYS A 81 5.08 2.81 12.35
N SER A 82 3.82 3.13 12.14
CA SER A 82 3.06 2.58 11.03
C SER A 82 1.95 3.52 10.60
N GLY A 83 1.59 3.40 9.34
CA GLY A 83 0.41 4.02 8.76
C GLY A 83 -0.37 2.96 8.01
N SER A 84 -1.67 3.16 7.95
CA SER A 84 -2.58 2.35 7.14
C SER A 84 -3.59 3.27 6.50
N ILE A 85 -3.81 3.08 5.21
CA ILE A 85 -4.96 3.65 4.52
C ILE A 85 -5.65 2.54 3.75
N ILE A 86 -6.96 2.48 3.92
CA ILE A 86 -7.85 1.63 3.16
C ILE A 86 -8.63 2.52 2.23
N LEU A 87 -8.55 2.26 0.94
CA LEU A 87 -9.22 3.01 -0.10
C LEU A 87 -10.29 2.11 -0.74
N GLN A 88 -11.48 2.64 -1.03
CA GLN A 88 -12.58 1.87 -1.59
C GLN A 88 -13.18 2.57 -2.81
N ARG A 89 -13.48 1.78 -3.84
CA ARG A 89 -14.35 2.17 -4.97
C ARG A 89 -15.59 1.27 -4.99
N GLY A 90 -16.77 1.84 -5.30
CA GLY A 90 -18.01 1.08 -5.47
C GLY A 90 -18.72 0.75 -4.15
N LYS A 91 -19.65 -0.21 -4.20
CA LYS A 91 -20.34 -0.68 -2.99
C LYS A 91 -19.43 -1.64 -2.21
N LYS A 92 -19.87 -1.97 -1.00
CA LYS A 92 -19.15 -2.78 0.00
C LYS A 92 -18.42 -3.95 -0.70
N GLU A 93 -17.08 -3.88 -0.73
CA GLU A 93 -16.15 -4.93 -1.22
C GLU A 93 -15.80 -5.00 -2.72
N ASP A 94 -16.29 -4.10 -3.59
CA ASP A 94 -15.98 -4.17 -5.05
C ASP A 94 -14.48 -4.02 -5.34
N VAL A 95 -13.85 -2.94 -4.85
CA VAL A 95 -12.39 -2.76 -4.90
C VAL A 95 -11.94 -2.15 -3.60
N THR A 96 -11.12 -2.88 -2.85
CA THR A 96 -10.49 -2.38 -1.62
C THR A 96 -8.99 -2.40 -1.78
N TYR A 97 -8.37 -1.23 -1.70
CA TYR A 97 -6.94 -1.11 -1.54
C TYR A 97 -6.62 -1.07 -0.06
N SER A 98 -5.73 -1.92 0.42
CA SER A 98 -5.14 -1.76 1.75
C SER A 98 -3.66 -1.51 1.62
N ILE A 99 -3.24 -0.40 2.22
CA ILE A 99 -1.89 0.12 2.10
C ILE A 99 -1.37 0.32 3.51
N THR A 100 -0.45 -0.52 3.93
CA THR A 100 0.11 -0.50 5.28
C THR A 100 1.61 -0.41 5.20
N TRP A 101 2.19 0.59 5.85
CA TRP A 101 3.64 0.68 6.00
C TRP A 101 4.06 0.52 7.45
N LYS A 102 5.24 -0.05 7.67
CA LYS A 102 5.79 -0.33 9.00
C LYS A 102 7.28 -0.01 9.05
N LYS A 103 7.69 0.71 10.09
CA LYS A 103 9.10 0.85 10.50
C LYS A 103 9.39 -0.12 11.63
N ASN A 104 10.21 -1.13 11.38
CA ASN A 104 10.59 -2.10 12.41
C ASN A 104 11.90 -1.70 13.08
N ARG A 105 11.81 -0.91 14.14
CA ARG A 105 13.01 -0.42 14.86
C ARG A 105 13.77 -1.50 15.61
N ASN A 106 13.13 -2.64 15.91
CA ASN A 106 13.74 -3.71 16.71
C ASN A 106 14.49 -4.76 15.89
N LYS A 107 13.98 -5.15 14.72
CA LYS A 107 14.59 -6.23 13.91
C LYS A 107 15.51 -5.73 12.82
N ASN A 108 15.17 -4.61 12.18
CA ASN A 108 16.01 -4.02 11.15
C ASN A 108 15.73 -2.50 11.07
N PRO A 109 16.40 -1.68 11.90
CA PRO A 109 16.10 -0.25 12.02
C PRO A 109 16.34 0.55 10.73
N LYS A 110 17.04 -0.04 9.76
CA LYS A 110 17.34 0.56 8.45
C LYS A 110 16.38 0.11 7.34
N MET A 111 15.41 -0.76 7.64
CA MET A 111 14.52 -1.32 6.63
C MET A 111 13.06 -1.15 7.04
N ASN A 112 12.31 -0.54 6.14
CA ASN A 112 10.89 -0.32 6.24
C ASN A 112 10.18 -1.22 5.22
N SER A 113 8.93 -1.57 5.50
CA SER A 113 8.12 -2.36 4.58
C SER A 113 6.80 -1.66 4.30
N ILE A 114 6.31 -1.82 3.08
CA ILE A 114 4.97 -1.42 2.68
C ILE A 114 4.28 -2.60 2.01
N ASP A 115 3.04 -2.85 2.43
CA ASP A 115 2.14 -3.82 1.85
C ASP A 115 1.03 -3.05 1.14
N PHE A 116 0.95 -3.20 -0.18
CA PHE A 116 -0.12 -2.69 -1.04
C PHE A 116 -0.93 -3.88 -1.53
N SER A 117 -2.23 -3.92 -1.26
CA SER A 117 -3.09 -5.03 -1.65
C SER A 117 -4.36 -4.53 -2.30
N ILE A 118 -4.89 -5.30 -3.25
CA ILE A 118 -6.13 -5.04 -3.99
C ILE A 118 -6.98 -6.31 -4.06
N THR A 119 -8.31 -6.18 -4.01
CA THR A 119 -9.22 -7.31 -4.20
C THR A 119 -8.93 -8.03 -5.52
N SER A 120 -8.76 -9.36 -5.47
CA SER A 120 -8.35 -10.17 -6.64
C SER A 120 -9.42 -10.22 -7.75
N SER A 121 -10.70 -10.20 -7.39
CA SER A 121 -11.84 -10.23 -8.31
C SER A 121 -11.81 -9.06 -9.31
N PHE A 122 -11.25 -7.93 -8.89
CA PHE A 122 -11.05 -6.76 -9.75
C PHE A 122 -9.96 -6.97 -10.82
N LEU A 123 -9.01 -7.87 -10.57
CA LEU A 123 -7.89 -8.17 -11.47
C LEU A 123 -8.15 -9.34 -12.43
N HIS A 124 -9.38 -9.85 -12.49
CA HIS A 124 -9.75 -10.88 -13.47
C HIS A 124 -9.75 -10.36 -14.92
N ASP A 125 -9.96 -9.06 -15.10
CA ASP A 125 -9.83 -8.41 -16.39
C ASP A 125 -8.35 -8.21 -16.76
N ARG A 126 -7.96 -8.59 -17.98
CA ARG A 126 -6.56 -8.54 -18.43
C ARG A 126 -6.02 -7.12 -18.53
N GLU A 127 -6.83 -6.15 -18.93
CA GLU A 127 -6.39 -4.75 -18.98
C GLU A 127 -6.16 -4.24 -17.56
N LEU A 128 -7.09 -4.50 -16.63
CA LEU A 128 -6.94 -4.10 -15.23
C LEU A 128 -5.73 -4.76 -14.57
N PHE A 129 -5.45 -6.03 -14.88
CA PHE A 129 -4.23 -6.68 -14.40
C PHE A 129 -2.95 -5.99 -14.90
N ASN A 130 -2.91 -5.61 -16.19
CA ASN A 130 -1.77 -4.89 -16.75
C ASN A 130 -1.59 -3.52 -16.09
N ASP A 131 -2.68 -2.79 -15.85
CA ASP A 131 -2.64 -1.49 -15.16
C ASP A 131 -2.11 -1.66 -13.72
N PHE A 132 -2.55 -2.69 -13.00
CA PHE A 132 -2.01 -3.04 -11.69
C PHE A 132 -0.51 -3.40 -11.75
N HIS A 133 -0.07 -4.10 -12.79
CA HIS A 133 1.34 -4.42 -12.98
C HIS A 133 2.19 -3.16 -13.19
N VAL A 134 1.74 -2.23 -14.04
CA VAL A 134 2.40 -0.93 -14.24
C VAL A 134 2.45 -0.13 -12.94
N LEU A 135 1.34 -0.08 -12.19
CA LEU A 135 1.34 0.53 -10.86
C LEU A 135 2.38 -0.12 -9.94
N CYS A 136 2.50 -1.45 -9.92
CA CYS A 136 3.52 -2.13 -9.11
C CYS A 136 4.93 -1.69 -9.49
N GLU A 137 5.25 -1.57 -10.79
CA GLU A 137 6.56 -1.09 -11.26
C GLU A 137 6.83 0.35 -10.83
N GLU A 138 5.85 1.26 -10.98
CA GLU A 138 5.96 2.64 -10.53
C GLU A 138 6.20 2.73 -9.02
N LEU A 139 5.52 1.89 -8.23
CA LEU A 139 5.71 1.85 -6.78
C LEU A 139 7.09 1.29 -6.38
N ILE A 140 7.59 0.27 -7.08
CA ILE A 140 8.94 -0.27 -6.84
C ILE A 140 9.99 0.84 -6.98
N LEU A 141 9.86 1.65 -8.03
CA LEU A 141 10.74 2.79 -8.32
C LEU A 141 10.55 3.92 -7.30
N LEU A 142 9.31 4.32 -7.01
CA LEU A 142 9.00 5.40 -6.06
C LEU A 142 9.62 5.12 -4.69
N PHE A 143 9.46 3.91 -4.18
CA PHE A 143 9.96 3.54 -2.87
C PHE A 143 11.43 3.16 -2.87
N ASN A 144 12.13 3.25 -4.01
CA ASN A 144 13.52 2.81 -4.16
C ASN A 144 13.74 1.41 -3.53
N SER A 145 12.89 0.48 -3.95
CA SER A 145 12.74 -0.80 -3.24
C SER A 145 13.95 -1.69 -3.42
N VAL A 146 14.54 -2.15 -2.31
CA VAL A 146 15.64 -3.12 -2.33
C VAL A 146 15.17 -4.55 -2.61
N LYS A 147 13.91 -4.82 -2.28
CA LYS A 147 13.23 -6.09 -2.50
C LYS A 147 11.75 -5.85 -2.69
N ALA A 148 11.17 -6.52 -3.68
CA ALA A 148 9.74 -6.52 -3.94
C ALA A 148 9.21 -7.95 -4.03
N ARG A 149 7.96 -8.15 -3.61
CA ARG A 149 7.25 -9.42 -3.75
C ARG A 149 5.81 -9.18 -4.14
N ILE A 150 5.37 -9.80 -5.24
CA ILE A 150 3.94 -9.91 -5.56
C ILE A 150 3.46 -11.30 -5.15
N HIS A 151 2.31 -11.36 -4.49
CA HIS A 151 1.71 -12.59 -4.02
C HIS A 151 0.19 -12.57 -4.22
N ASN A 152 -0.35 -13.67 -4.72
CA ASN A 152 -1.79 -13.91 -4.80
C ASN A 152 -2.24 -14.71 -3.58
N ASN A 153 -3.13 -14.15 -2.76
CA ASN A 153 -3.70 -14.77 -1.56
C ASN A 153 -5.08 -15.44 -1.79
N THR A 154 -5.57 -15.49 -3.03
CA THR A 154 -6.82 -16.17 -3.38
C THR A 154 -6.77 -17.64 -2.98
N GLN A 155 -7.73 -18.07 -2.14
CA GLN A 155 -7.81 -19.46 -1.70
C GLN A 155 -8.10 -20.41 -2.87
N GLY A 156 -7.45 -21.58 -2.85
CA GLY A 156 -7.67 -22.63 -3.86
C GLY A 156 -6.81 -22.51 -5.12
N LEU A 157 -6.06 -21.41 -5.27
CA LEU A 157 -5.03 -21.27 -6.30
C LEU A 157 -3.64 -21.44 -5.68
N GLN A 158 -2.70 -22.03 -6.42
CA GLN A 158 -1.31 -22.05 -5.98
C GLN A 158 -0.77 -20.62 -6.05
N ALA A 159 -0.29 -20.10 -4.92
CA ALA A 159 0.28 -18.76 -4.86
C ALA A 159 1.49 -18.68 -5.81
N ILE A 160 1.39 -17.83 -6.84
CA ILE A 160 2.54 -17.46 -7.67
C ILE A 160 3.33 -16.41 -6.90
N ARG A 161 4.59 -16.72 -6.61
CA ARG A 161 5.52 -15.82 -5.91
C ARG A 161 6.54 -15.28 -6.90
N LEU A 162 6.49 -13.98 -7.14
CA LEU A 162 7.50 -13.26 -7.89
C LEU A 162 8.32 -12.43 -6.91
N ASP A 163 9.58 -12.80 -6.70
CA ASP A 163 10.53 -11.99 -5.91
C ASP A 163 11.42 -11.21 -6.88
N ILE A 164 11.46 -9.88 -6.75
CA ILE A 164 12.40 -9.01 -7.48
C ILE A 164 13.43 -8.52 -6.47
N ILE A 165 14.72 -8.80 -6.72
CA ILE A 165 15.84 -8.42 -5.87
C ILE A 165 16.71 -7.43 -6.65
N HIS A 166 17.05 -6.28 -6.04
CA HIS A 166 17.95 -5.32 -6.67
C HIS A 166 19.31 -5.98 -6.96
N PRO A 167 19.90 -5.85 -8.17
CA PRO A 167 21.11 -6.58 -8.57
C PRO A 167 22.27 -6.42 -7.58
N GLU A 168 22.45 -5.23 -7.02
CA GLU A 168 23.52 -4.91 -6.07
C GLU A 168 23.40 -5.58 -4.70
N LEU A 169 22.26 -6.22 -4.41
CA LEU A 169 21.99 -6.93 -3.15
C LEU A 169 21.92 -8.44 -3.32
N SER A 170 22.31 -8.96 -4.49
CA SER A 170 22.32 -10.39 -4.80
C SER A 170 23.63 -11.11 -4.43
N HIS A 171 24.42 -10.52 -3.51
CA HIS A 171 25.70 -11.03 -3.02
C HIS A 171 25.59 -11.63 -1.62
#